data_AF-A0A2K1Q9L3-F1
#
_entry.id   AF-A0A2K1Q9L3-F1
#
_cell.length_a   1.000
_cell.length_b   1.000
_cell.length_c   1.000
_cell.angle_alpha   90.00
_cell.angle_beta   90.00
_cell.angle_gamma   90.00
#
_symmetry.space_group_name_H-M   'P 1'
#
loop_
_entity.id
_entity.type
_entity.pdbx_description
1 polymer ?
#
loop_
_entity_poly.entity_id
_entity_poly.type
_entity_poly.pdbx_seq_one_letter_code
_entity_poly.pdbx_strand_id
1 'polypeptide(L)' 'MKQPQEISDTPDNTGLHDDIRTLGEAFSFSAFRYVDIAREERLTAILARWPLLNELSAEQKEQACRS' A
#
# COMPACT_ATOMS: atom_id res chain seq x y z
N MET A 1 16.74 17.45 60.85
CA MET A 1 16.97 18.23 59.62
C MET A 1 16.59 17.36 58.44
N LYS A 2 15.54 17.70 57.70
CA LYS A 2 15.11 16.96 56.51
C LYS A 2 15.84 17.56 55.30
N GLN A 3 16.62 16.75 54.59
CA GLN A 3 17.20 17.15 53.31
C GLN A 3 16.09 17.23 52.27
N PRO A 4 16.05 18.27 51.40
CA PRO A 4 15.20 18.28 50.24
C PRO A 4 15.71 17.23 49.24
N GLN A 5 14.81 16.39 48.75
CA GLN A 5 15.09 15.46 47.67
C GLN A 5 15.17 16.30 46.38
N GLU A 6 16.37 16.41 45.80
CA GLU A 6 16.57 16.94 44.45
C GLU A 6 15.83 16.03 43.46
N ILE A 7 14.76 16.55 42.87
CA ILE A 7 14.08 15.88 41.75
C ILE A 7 14.97 16.13 40.54
N SER A 8 15.79 15.13 40.21
CA SER A 8 16.56 15.09 38.97
C SER A 8 15.60 14.91 37.79
N ASP A 9 15.06 16.01 37.28
CA ASP A 9 14.40 16.07 35.97
C ASP A 9 15.48 15.91 34.89
N THR A 10 15.87 14.68 34.59
CA THR A 10 16.52 14.37 33.31
C THR A 10 15.44 13.93 32.33
N PRO A 11 14.95 14.78 31.42
CA PRO A 11 14.35 14.29 30.20
C PRO A 11 15.49 13.79 29.31
N ASP A 12 16.05 12.63 29.63
CA ASP A 12 16.94 11.92 28.70
C ASP A 12 16.07 11.20 27.66
N ASN A 13 15.41 12.02 26.83
CA ASN A 13 14.79 11.61 25.59
C ASN A 13 15.42 12.45 24.47
N THR A 14 16.76 12.38 24.40
CA THR A 14 17.59 13.07 23.42
C THR A 14 17.71 12.27 22.14
N GLY A 15 16.60 11.71 21.68
CA GLY A 15 16.53 10.96 20.45
C GLY A 15 15.17 11.14 19.83
N LEU A 16 14.77 12.42 19.62
CA LEU A 16 13.61 12.91 18.86
C LEU A 16 12.82 11.73 18.30
N HIS A 17 12.03 11.08 19.16
CA HIS A 17 11.23 9.95 18.73
C HIS A 17 10.16 10.61 17.88
N ASP A 18 10.39 10.53 16.58
CA ASP A 18 9.55 11.18 15.60
C ASP A 18 8.30 10.31 15.52
N ASP A 19 7.46 10.40 16.55
CA ASP A 19 6.26 9.58 16.74
C ASP A 19 5.37 9.66 15.50
N ILE A 20 5.44 10.80 14.78
CA ILE A 20 4.80 11.00 13.47
C ILE A 20 5.41 10.10 12.39
N ARG A 21 6.74 9.91 12.34
CA ARG A 21 7.38 8.96 11.43
C ARG A 21 7.10 7.51 11.82
N THR A 22 7.13 7.19 13.12
CA THR A 22 6.78 5.84 13.61
C THR A 22 5.33 5.49 13.24
N LEU A 23 4.42 6.44 13.40
CA LEU A 23 3.03 6.31 12.99
C LEU A 23 2.93 6.21 11.46
N GLY A 24 3.67 7.03 10.73
CA GLY A 24 3.73 7.00 9.26
C GLY A 24 4.20 5.64 8.71
N GLU A 25 5.14 4.99 9.37
CA GLU A 25 5.62 3.65 9.01
C GLU A 25 4.61 2.57 9.40
N ALA A 26 4.06 2.62 10.62
CA ALA A 26 3.06 1.66 11.11
C ALA A 26 1.76 1.66 10.29
N PHE A 27 1.38 2.82 9.75
CA PHE A 27 0.23 3.00 8.87
C PHE A 27 0.62 3.22 7.40
N SER A 28 1.89 3.00 7.05
CA SER A 28 2.31 3.00 5.65
C SER A 28 1.59 1.85 4.96
N PHE A 29 0.66 2.20 4.08
CA PHE A 29 0.04 1.20 3.26
C PHE A 29 1.09 0.69 2.28
N SER A 30 1.35 -0.62 2.29
CA SER A 30 2.02 -1.25 1.17
C SER A 30 1.24 -0.90 -0.08
N ALA A 31 1.94 -0.64 -1.19
CA ALA A 31 1.30 -0.27 -2.45
C ALA A 31 0.23 -1.32 -2.80
N PHE A 32 -1.02 -1.04 -2.46
CA PHE A 32 -2.09 -1.97 -2.76
C PHE A 32 -2.25 -1.95 -4.26
N ARG A 33 -2.21 -3.13 -4.86
CA ARG A 33 -2.59 -3.27 -6.26
C ARG A 33 -4.08 -2.94 -6.34
N TYR A 34 -4.38 -1.70 -6.70
CA TYR A 34 -5.73 -1.26 -6.95
C TYR A 34 -6.28 -2.06 -8.15
N VAL A 35 -7.34 -2.82 -7.90
CA VAL A 35 -8.08 -3.54 -8.93
C VAL A 35 -9.46 -2.90 -9.01
N ASP A 36 -9.75 -2.26 -10.15
CA ASP A 36 -11.08 -1.75 -10.44
C ASP A 36 -11.97 -2.92 -10.92
N ILE A 37 -12.72 -3.49 -9.98
CA ILE A 37 -13.61 -4.64 -10.24
C ILE A 37 -14.68 -4.28 -11.27
N ALA A 38 -15.23 -3.07 -11.21
CA ALA A 38 -16.26 -2.61 -12.16
C ALA A 38 -15.71 -2.46 -13.58
N ARG A 39 -14.41 -2.16 -13.73
CA ARG A 39 -13.73 -2.16 -15.03
C ARG A 39 -13.54 -3.57 -15.57
N GLU A 40 -13.10 -4.51 -14.73
CA GLU A 40 -12.87 -5.89 -15.14
C GLU A 40 -14.17 -6.59 -15.59
N GLU A 41 -15.27 -6.38 -14.86
CA GLU A 41 -16.58 -6.90 -15.22
C GLU A 41 -17.08 -6.33 -16.57
N ARG A 42 -16.93 -5.02 -16.80
CA ARG A 42 -17.31 -4.38 -18.07
C ARG A 42 -16.49 -4.92 -19.25
N LEU A 43 -15.19 -5.07 -19.08
CA LEU A 43 -14.33 -5.64 -20.12
C LEU A 43 -14.74 -7.08 -20.42
N THR A 44 -15.01 -7.88 -19.40
CA THR A 44 -15.48 -9.27 -19.56
C THR A 44 -16.79 -9.34 -20.36
N ALA A 45 -17.75 -8.46 -20.05
CA ALA A 45 -19.01 -8.38 -20.79
C ALA A 45 -18.83 -7.97 -22.26
N ILE A 46 -17.90 -7.05 -22.54
CA ILE A 46 -17.56 -6.63 -23.91
C ILE A 46 -16.92 -7.76 -24.70
N LEU A 47 -15.95 -8.47 -24.10
CA LEU A 47 -15.27 -9.60 -24.75
C LEU A 47 -16.21 -10.77 -25.01
N ALA A 48 -17.15 -11.05 -24.08
CA ALA A 48 -18.17 -12.07 -24.29
C ALA A 48 -19.11 -11.75 -25.47
N ARG A 49 -19.38 -10.46 -25.73
CA ARG A 49 -20.20 -10.01 -26.87
C ARG A 49 -19.45 -10.09 -28.21
N TRP A 50 -18.12 -9.99 -28.19
CA TRP A 50 -17.29 -9.97 -29.40
C TRP A 50 -16.24 -11.09 -29.36
N PRO A 51 -16.61 -12.33 -29.72
CA PRO A 51 -15.73 -13.49 -29.59
C PRO A 51 -14.41 -13.35 -30.37
N LEU A 52 -14.43 -12.73 -31.56
CA LEU A 52 -13.19 -12.45 -32.33
C LEU A 52 -12.23 -11.50 -31.61
N LEU A 53 -12.76 -10.54 -30.85
CA LEU A 53 -11.95 -9.62 -30.05
C LEU A 53 -11.34 -10.35 -28.83
N ASN A 54 -12.06 -11.32 -28.29
CA ASN A 54 -11.60 -12.15 -27.18
C ASN A 54 -10.39 -13.00 -27.57
N GLU A 55 -10.41 -13.63 -28.75
CA GLU A 55 -9.29 -14.42 -29.28
C GLU A 55 -8.00 -13.58 -29.39
N LEU A 56 -8.09 -12.38 -29.97
CA LEU A 56 -6.95 -11.45 -30.10
C LEU A 56 -6.40 -10.99 -28.73
N SER A 57 -7.29 -10.80 -27.74
CA SER A 57 -6.86 -10.41 -26.40
C SER A 57 -6.09 -11.51 -25.68
N ALA A 58 -6.39 -12.78 -25.97
CA ALA A 58 -5.69 -13.93 -25.42
C ALA A 58 -4.27 -14.04 -25.99
N GLU A 59 -4.11 -13.81 -27.29
CA GLU A 59 -2.80 -13.78 -27.96
C GLU A 59 -1.88 -12.68 -27.42
N GLN A 60 -2.44 -11.49 -27.15
CA GLN A 60 -1.68 -10.39 -26.54
C GLN A 60 -1.22 -10.72 -25.12
N LYS A 61 -2.06 -11.37 -24.31
CA LYS A 61 -1.68 -11.84 -22.97
C LYS A 61 -0.56 -12.88 -23.03
N GLU A 62 -0.61 -13.81 -23.99
CA GLU A 62 0.44 -14.83 -24.16
C GLU A 62 1.78 -14.19 -24.57
N GLN A 63 1.77 -13.18 -25.45
CA GLN A 63 2.97 -12.42 -25.81
C GLN A 63 3.55 -11.62 -24.65
N ALA A 64 2.70 -10.99 -23.84
CA ALA A 64 3.13 -10.23 -22.67
C ALA A 64 3.74 -11.13 -21.57
N CYS A 65 3.33 -12.39 -21.45
CA CYS A 65 3.94 -13.35 -20.51
C CYS A 65 5.24 -13.98 -21.03
N ARG A 66 5.53 -13.86 -22.34
CA ARG A 66 6.76 -14.35 -22.97
C ARG A 66 7.89 -13.31 -23.01
N SER A 67 7.60 -12.05 -22.71
CA SER A 67 8.56 -10.93 -22.66
C SER A 67 9.01 -10.63 -21.24
#